data_AF-A0A662E5E5-F1
#
_entry.id   AF-A0A662E5E5-F1
#
_cell.length_a   1.000
_cell.length_b   1.000
_cell.length_c   1.000
_cell.angle_alpha   90.00
_cell.angle_beta   90.00
_cell.angle_gamma   90.00
#
_symmetry.space_group_name_H-M   'P 1'
#
loop_
_entity.id
_entity.type
_entity.pdbx_description
1 polymer ?
#
loop_
_entity_poly.entity_id
_entity_poly.type
_entity_poly.pdbx_seq_one_letter_code
_entity_poly.pdbx_strand_id
1 'polypeptide(L)'
;MDVMTSNIYRKRVDFSKIKTYLPMPNLIDIQRKSYDDFLQMRELPKDRKDTGLQAAFKSVFNIEDYRGLAKLEFVEYSVGDWECKCGHLKGIEHNRIQCTQCGASVYVEDTTDSYATCEKCGYRNENTVDICPICETPAGLKAAYSMEECEERGMTYAVPMKVRFRLTIFEEPDTAGNRAIRDIKEQELYFGDIPVMTERGTFIFNGTERVVVNQLNRSPGVFYK
;
A
#
# COMPACT_ATOMS: atom_id res chain seq x y z
N MET A 1 -10.77 27.63 7.05
CA MET A 1 -9.90 28.83 7.02
C MET A 1 -8.94 28.64 5.87
N ASP A 2 -9.26 29.23 4.71
CA ASP A 2 -8.42 29.14 3.51
C ASP A 2 -7.19 30.04 3.68
N VAL A 3 -6.03 29.43 3.92
CA VAL A 3 -4.75 30.13 3.75
C VAL A 3 -4.43 30.08 2.25
N MET A 4 -5.14 30.88 1.46
CA MET A 4 -4.63 31.25 0.14
C MET A 4 -3.39 32.10 0.40
N THR A 5 -2.21 31.53 0.14
CA THR A 5 -0.94 32.28 0.05
C THR A 5 -1.09 33.33 -1.05
N SER A 6 -1.58 34.51 -0.69
CA SER A 6 -1.68 35.63 -1.61
C SER A 6 -0.27 36.00 -2.05
N ASN A 7 0.02 35.87 -3.34
CA ASN A 7 1.31 36.26 -3.90
C ASN A 7 1.55 37.75 -3.58
N ILE A 8 2.52 38.01 -2.70
CA ILE A 8 2.83 39.35 -2.15
C ILE A 8 3.33 40.29 -3.26
N TYR A 9 3.86 39.75 -4.36
CA TYR A 9 4.42 40.52 -5.47
C TYR A 9 3.40 40.86 -6.57
N ARG A 10 2.33 40.08 -6.73
CA ARG A 10 1.35 40.28 -7.80
C ARG A 10 -0.06 39.91 -7.36
N LYS A 11 -0.93 40.91 -7.26
CA LYS A 11 -2.35 40.71 -6.97
C LYS A 11 -3.08 40.16 -8.20
N ARG A 12 -3.67 38.97 -8.07
CA ARG A 12 -4.62 38.43 -9.04
C ARG A 12 -6.00 38.98 -8.72
N VAL A 13 -6.63 39.64 -9.70
CA VAL A 13 -8.03 40.10 -9.58
C VAL A 13 -8.92 39.06 -10.23
N ASP A 14 -9.90 38.56 -9.48
CA ASP A 14 -10.92 37.64 -9.95
C ASP A 14 -12.22 38.41 -10.24
N PHE A 15 -12.72 38.32 -11.48
CA PHE A 15 -13.96 38.97 -11.93
C PHE A 15 -15.16 38.00 -11.98
N SER A 16 -14.99 36.78 -11.46
CA SER A 16 -16.01 35.74 -11.49
C SER A 16 -17.26 36.17 -10.72
N LYS A 17 -18.42 36.13 -11.37
CA LYS A 17 -19.71 36.41 -10.73
C LYS A 17 -20.20 35.22 -9.90
N ILE A 18 -19.81 34.01 -10.29
CA ILE A 18 -20.17 32.76 -9.60
C ILE A 18 -19.03 32.41 -8.64
N LYS A 19 -19.36 32.21 -7.37
CA LYS A 19 -18.39 31.80 -6.36
C LYS A 19 -18.17 30.29 -6.41
N THR A 20 -16.90 29.89 -6.40
CA THR A 20 -16.52 28.48 -6.25
C THR A 20 -16.69 28.09 -4.78
N TYR A 21 -17.59 27.15 -4.49
CA TYR A 21 -17.82 26.66 -3.12
C TYR A 21 -17.05 25.38 -2.79
N LEU A 22 -16.59 24.68 -3.82
CA LEU A 22 -15.77 23.48 -3.67
C LEU A 22 -14.32 23.84 -3.98
N PRO A 23 -13.36 23.50 -3.10
CA PRO A 23 -11.95 23.67 -3.41
C PRO A 23 -11.58 22.79 -4.60
N MET A 24 -10.55 23.22 -5.35
CA MET A 24 -10.02 22.41 -6.44
C MET A 24 -9.50 21.08 -5.87
N PRO A 25 -9.95 19.92 -6.39
CA PRO A 25 -9.45 18.65 -5.94
C PRO A 25 -7.99 18.47 -6.37
N ASN A 26 -7.28 17.57 -5.70
CA ASN A 26 -5.94 17.21 -6.13
C ASN A 26 -6.01 16.43 -7.47
N LEU A 27 -5.30 16.94 -8.47
CA LEU A 27 -5.37 16.47 -9.86
C LEU A 27 -4.68 15.12 -10.08
N ILE A 28 -3.80 14.70 -9.17
CA ILE A 28 -3.10 13.40 -9.24
C ILE A 28 -3.71 12.34 -8.31
N ASP A 29 -4.75 12.70 -7.54
CA ASP A 29 -5.37 11.79 -6.57
C ASP A 29 -5.87 10.50 -7.21
N ILE A 30 -6.38 10.57 -8.44
CA ILE A 30 -6.91 9.39 -9.14
C ILE A 30 -5.79 8.37 -9.36
N GLN A 31 -4.61 8.83 -9.79
CA GLN A 31 -3.46 7.94 -10.02
C GLN A 31 -2.96 7.33 -8.72
N ARG A 32 -2.78 8.18 -7.70
CA ARG A 32 -2.30 7.75 -6.37
C ARG A 32 -3.25 6.75 -5.73
N LYS A 33 -4.53 7.10 -5.59
CA LYS A 33 -5.53 6.24 -4.94
C LYS A 33 -5.70 4.91 -5.66
N SER A 34 -5.72 4.90 -7.00
CA SER A 34 -5.82 3.66 -7.77
C SER A 34 -4.67 2.70 -7.46
N TYR A 35 -3.45 3.22 -7.36
CA TYR A 35 -2.26 2.41 -7.07
C TYR A 35 -2.18 2.00 -5.59
N ASP A 36 -2.54 2.90 -4.67
CA ASP A 36 -2.64 2.61 -3.24
C ASP A 36 -3.70 1.53 -2.96
N ASP A 37 -4.86 1.58 -3.61
CA ASP A 37 -5.92 0.57 -3.53
C ASP A 37 -5.49 -0.79 -4.12
N PHE A 38 -4.62 -0.75 -5.15
CA PHE A 38 -4.06 -1.96 -5.76
C PHE A 38 -3.05 -2.65 -4.83
N LEU A 39 -2.09 -1.89 -4.28
CA LEU A 39 -1.01 -2.43 -3.45
C LEU A 39 -1.42 -2.67 -2.00
N GLN A 40 -2.24 -1.78 -1.43
CA GLN A 40 -2.60 -1.74 -0.01
C GLN A 40 -1.38 -1.84 0.92
N MET A 41 -0.26 -1.25 0.51
CA MET A 41 1.03 -1.38 1.22
C MET A 41 0.99 -0.76 2.62
N ARG A 42 0.13 0.24 2.81
CA ARG A 42 -0.05 0.95 4.08
C ARG A 42 -0.91 0.17 5.06
N GLU A 43 -1.65 -0.83 4.59
CA GLU A 43 -2.58 -1.61 5.41
C GLU A 43 -1.94 -2.83 6.05
N LEU A 44 -2.29 -3.07 7.32
CA LEU A 44 -1.93 -4.30 8.00
C LEU A 44 -2.57 -5.49 7.28
N PRO A 45 -1.92 -6.66 7.23
CA PRO A 45 -2.45 -7.83 6.53
C PRO A 45 -3.91 -8.18 6.88
N LYS A 46 -4.31 -7.97 8.14
CA LYS A 46 -5.66 -8.23 8.64
C LYS A 46 -6.71 -7.21 8.19
N ASP A 47 -6.30 -5.97 7.94
CA ASP A 47 -7.19 -4.87 7.60
C ASP A 47 -7.32 -4.66 6.07
N ARG A 48 -6.58 -5.42 5.27
CA ARG A 48 -6.61 -5.35 3.80
C ARG A 48 -7.96 -5.78 3.23
N LYS A 49 -8.46 -4.96 2.31
CA LYS A 49 -9.67 -5.22 1.53
C LYS A 49 -9.39 -6.28 0.47
N ASP A 50 -10.43 -6.99 0.05
CA ASP A 50 -10.34 -8.00 -1.00
C ASP A 50 -10.32 -7.38 -2.40
N THR A 51 -9.31 -6.56 -2.67
CA THR A 51 -9.10 -5.80 -3.91
C THR A 51 -7.62 -5.82 -4.31
N GLY A 52 -7.31 -5.52 -5.57
CA GLY A 52 -5.93 -5.40 -6.03
C GLY A 52 -5.14 -6.70 -5.88
N LEU A 53 -3.93 -6.60 -5.30
CA LEU A 53 -3.06 -7.76 -5.05
C LEU A 53 -3.71 -8.80 -4.12
N GLN A 54 -4.42 -8.35 -3.08
CA GLN A 54 -5.07 -9.27 -2.13
C GLN A 54 -6.08 -10.19 -2.83
N ALA A 55 -6.93 -9.62 -3.70
CA ALA A 55 -7.89 -10.39 -4.48
C ALA A 55 -7.21 -11.31 -5.49
N ALA A 56 -6.16 -10.83 -6.16
CA ALA A 56 -5.40 -11.62 -7.12
C ALA A 56 -4.77 -12.85 -6.44
N PHE A 57 -4.10 -12.67 -5.30
CA PHE A 57 -3.51 -13.78 -4.55
C PHE A 57 -4.55 -14.79 -4.08
N LYS A 58 -5.66 -14.35 -3.48
CA LYS A 58 -6.73 -15.26 -3.04
C LYS A 58 -7.39 -16.03 -4.19
N SER A 59 -7.52 -15.40 -5.36
CA SER A 59 -8.13 -16.03 -6.54
C SER A 59 -7.25 -17.13 -7.16
N VAL A 60 -5.93 -16.96 -7.11
CA VAL A 60 -4.97 -17.86 -7.77
C VAL A 60 -4.48 -18.96 -6.83
N PHE A 61 -4.20 -18.64 -5.56
CA PHE A 61 -3.43 -19.51 -4.65
C PHE A 61 -4.29 -20.38 -3.74
N ASN A 62 -5.18 -21.16 -4.33
CA ASN A 62 -5.80 -22.33 -3.70
C ASN A 62 -5.46 -23.57 -4.51
N ILE A 63 -4.16 -23.81 -4.70
CA ILE A 63 -3.67 -24.86 -5.58
C ILE A 63 -3.63 -26.15 -4.77
N GLU A 64 -4.45 -27.11 -5.17
CA GLU A 64 -4.39 -28.49 -4.68
C GLU A 64 -3.65 -29.36 -5.69
N ASP A 65 -2.82 -30.26 -5.19
CA ASP A 65 -2.23 -31.32 -6.02
C ASP A 65 -3.32 -32.23 -6.60
N TYR A 66 -3.07 -32.89 -7.73
CA TYR A 66 -4.04 -33.77 -8.40
C TYR A 66 -4.53 -34.92 -7.50
N ARG A 67 -3.71 -35.35 -6.53
CA ARG A 67 -4.08 -36.38 -5.55
C ARG A 67 -4.80 -35.80 -4.33
N GLY A 68 -4.84 -34.49 -4.20
CA GLY A 68 -5.39 -33.81 -3.03
C GLY A 68 -4.59 -34.03 -1.74
N LEU A 69 -3.32 -34.44 -1.86
CA LEU A 69 -2.41 -34.69 -0.73
C LEU A 69 -1.62 -33.46 -0.30
N ALA A 70 -1.66 -32.39 -1.09
CA ALA A 70 -1.01 -31.13 -0.76
C ALA A 70 -1.90 -29.98 -1.22
N LYS A 71 -1.97 -28.93 -0.39
CA LYS A 71 -2.67 -27.69 -0.69
C LYS A 71 -1.78 -26.50 -0.36
N LEU A 72 -1.60 -25.63 -1.34
CA LEU A 72 -0.88 -24.37 -1.19
C LEU A 72 -1.90 -23.24 -1.04
N GLU A 73 -1.80 -22.50 0.06
CA GLU A 73 -2.68 -21.39 0.41
C GLU A 73 -1.88 -20.10 0.58
N PHE A 74 -2.45 -18.99 0.11
CA PHE A 74 -1.95 -17.64 0.42
C PHE A 74 -2.34 -17.22 1.85
N VAL A 75 -1.38 -16.71 2.62
CA VAL A 75 -1.60 -16.20 3.99
C VAL A 75 -1.61 -14.68 4.00
N GLU A 76 -0.50 -14.06 3.62
CA GLU A 76 -0.33 -12.60 3.60
C GLU A 76 0.83 -12.17 2.68
N TYR A 77 0.95 -10.88 2.39
CA TYR A 77 2.11 -10.31 1.70
C TYR A 77 2.63 -9.05 2.40
N SER A 78 3.90 -8.72 2.19
CA SER A 78 4.50 -7.45 2.59
C SER A 78 5.12 -6.79 1.37
N VAL A 79 4.97 -5.47 1.26
CA VAL A 79 5.52 -4.66 0.18
C VAL A 79 6.58 -3.75 0.77
N GLY A 80 7.82 -3.98 0.37
CA GLY A 80 9.00 -3.31 0.87
C GLY A 80 9.39 -3.69 2.29
N ASP A 81 10.58 -3.25 2.67
CA ASP A 81 11.09 -3.38 4.02
C ASP A 81 10.82 -2.07 4.77
N TRP A 82 10.00 -2.14 5.81
CA TRP A 82 9.66 -0.99 6.65
C TRP A 82 10.59 -0.97 7.85
N GLU A 83 11.54 -0.05 7.88
CA GLU A 83 12.48 0.05 8.99
C GLU A 83 13.02 1.46 9.20
N CYS A 84 13.46 1.75 10.41
CA CYS A 84 14.21 2.98 10.70
C CYS A 84 15.61 2.93 10.06
N LYS A 85 16.33 4.07 10.05
CA LYS A 85 17.67 4.17 9.44
C LYS A 85 18.67 3.13 9.94
N CYS A 86 18.60 2.72 11.22
CA CYS A 86 19.49 1.72 11.80
C CYS A 86 18.95 0.28 11.78
N GLY A 87 17.73 0.05 11.29
CA GLY A 87 17.10 -1.28 11.25
C GLY A 87 16.62 -1.84 12.60
N HIS A 88 16.64 -1.07 13.69
CA HIS A 88 16.19 -1.53 15.01
C HIS A 88 14.66 -1.58 15.12
N LEU A 89 13.98 -0.53 14.66
CA LEU A 89 12.52 -0.46 14.53
C LEU A 89 12.13 -1.03 13.16
N LYS A 90 11.29 -2.06 13.13
CA LYS A 90 10.87 -2.75 11.89
C LYS A 90 9.37 -3.00 11.88
N GLY A 91 8.77 -2.86 10.71
CA GLY A 91 7.35 -3.09 10.52
C GLY A 91 6.57 -1.78 10.39
N ILE A 92 5.46 -1.86 9.67
CA ILE A 92 4.59 -0.72 9.39
C ILE A 92 3.64 -0.41 10.56
N GLU A 93 3.47 -1.36 11.47
CA GLU A 93 2.70 -1.23 12.71
C GLU A 93 3.16 -0.07 13.58
N HIS A 94 4.45 0.26 13.54
CA HIS A 94 5.04 1.37 14.30
C HIS A 94 4.60 2.75 13.81
N ASN A 95 4.08 2.85 12.58
CA ASN A 95 3.58 4.10 12.00
C ASN A 95 2.07 4.26 12.19
N ARG A 96 1.51 3.66 13.24
CA ARG A 96 0.07 3.68 13.50
C ARG A 96 -0.25 4.19 14.88
N ILE A 97 -1.33 4.94 14.97
CA ILE A 97 -1.90 5.42 16.23
C ILE A 97 -3.35 4.95 16.37
N GLN A 98 -3.84 4.86 17.60
CA GLN A 98 -5.25 4.56 17.86
C GLN A 98 -6.04 5.85 17.98
N CYS A 99 -7.11 5.98 17.20
CA CYS A 99 -7.95 7.16 17.27
C CYS A 99 -8.68 7.22 18.61
N THR A 100 -8.48 8.30 19.37
CA THR A 100 -9.08 8.51 20.70
C THR A 100 -10.61 8.62 20.67
N GLN A 101 -11.21 9.00 19.53
CA GLN A 101 -12.65 9.14 19.39
C GLN A 101 -13.35 7.85 18.95
N CYS A 102 -12.79 7.13 17.97
CA CYS A 102 -13.48 5.99 17.34
C CYS A 102 -12.74 4.64 17.46
N GLY A 103 -11.55 4.62 18.05
CA GLY A 103 -10.73 3.42 18.22
C GLY A 103 -10.17 2.84 16.91
N ALA A 104 -10.23 3.58 15.80
CA ALA A 104 -9.66 3.12 14.54
C ALA A 104 -8.13 3.22 14.55
N SER A 105 -7.47 2.24 13.94
CA SER A 105 -6.03 2.29 13.64
C SER A 105 -5.79 3.28 12.50
N VAL A 106 -5.09 4.38 12.79
CA VAL A 106 -4.78 5.44 11.84
C VAL A 106 -3.33 5.32 11.43
N TYR A 107 -3.08 5.15 10.13
CA TYR A 107 -1.73 5.23 9.58
C TYR A 107 -1.29 6.68 9.49
N VAL A 108 -0.05 6.95 9.88
CA VAL A 108 0.55 8.29 9.83
C VAL A 108 1.56 8.34 8.68
N GLU A 109 1.22 9.07 7.62
CA GLU A 109 2.09 9.25 6.45
C GLU A 109 3.24 10.22 6.73
N ASP A 110 2.92 11.40 7.28
CA ASP A 110 3.92 12.38 7.70
C ASP A 110 4.17 12.25 9.21
N THR A 111 5.30 11.64 9.54
CA THR A 111 5.73 11.43 10.91
C THR A 111 6.28 12.69 11.58
N THR A 112 6.48 13.77 10.82
CA THR A 112 6.93 15.06 11.35
C THR A 112 5.79 15.96 11.80
N ASP A 113 4.56 15.72 11.32
CA ASP A 113 3.38 16.46 11.76
C ASP A 113 3.06 16.12 13.23
N SER A 114 2.68 17.11 14.02
CA SER A 114 2.30 16.90 15.43
C SER A 114 0.93 16.23 15.58
N TYR A 115 0.13 16.22 14.51
CA TYR A 115 -1.22 15.64 14.53
C TYR A 115 -1.48 14.75 13.33
N ALA A 116 -2.18 13.63 13.55
CA ALA A 116 -2.66 12.77 12.49
C ALA A 116 -4.19 12.73 12.48
N THR A 117 -4.78 12.95 11.30
CA THR A 117 -6.23 12.98 11.12
C THR A 117 -6.76 11.59 10.85
N CYS A 118 -7.76 11.15 11.63
CA CYS A 118 -8.39 9.86 11.44
C CYS A 118 -9.24 9.84 10.17
N GLU A 119 -8.95 8.94 9.23
CA GLU A 119 -9.71 8.80 7.98
C GLU A 119 -11.17 8.35 8.21
N LYS A 120 -11.46 7.66 9.32
CA LYS A 120 -12.79 7.12 9.62
C LYS A 120 -13.76 8.17 10.20
N CYS A 121 -13.28 9.06 11.06
CA CYS A 121 -14.14 10.01 11.79
C CYS A 121 -13.72 11.49 11.64
N GLY A 122 -12.58 11.77 11.01
CA GLY A 122 -12.04 13.12 10.83
C GLY A 122 -11.41 13.73 12.09
N TYR A 123 -11.36 13.01 13.22
CA TYR A 123 -10.76 13.55 14.44
C TYR A 123 -9.24 13.66 14.31
N ARG A 124 -8.69 14.78 14.78
CA ARG A 124 -7.24 15.03 14.84
C ARG A 124 -6.67 14.45 16.12
N ASN A 125 -5.88 13.40 16.00
CA ASN A 125 -5.19 12.76 17.11
C ASN A 125 -3.79 13.34 17.22
N GLU A 126 -3.24 13.35 18.42
CA GLU A 126 -1.83 13.62 18.64
C GLU A 126 -0.99 12.54 17.95
N ASN A 127 0.08 12.96 17.26
CA ASN A 127 0.97 12.03 16.60
C ASN A 127 1.91 11.39 17.64
N THR A 128 1.62 10.15 18.00
CA THR A 128 2.42 9.34 18.94
C THR A 128 3.03 8.12 18.24
N VAL A 129 3.44 8.27 16.98
CA VAL A 129 4.15 7.24 16.22
C VAL A 129 5.43 6.83 16.94
N ASP A 130 5.78 5.54 16.86
CA ASP A 130 6.98 5.02 17.49
C ASP A 130 8.24 5.58 16.82
N ILE A 131 9.13 6.15 17.63
CA ILE A 131 10.44 6.67 17.19
C ILE A 131 11.52 5.71 17.67
N CYS A 132 12.46 5.37 16.78
CA CYS A 132 13.56 4.50 17.14
C CYS A 132 14.45 5.14 18.24
N PRO A 133 14.74 4.43 19.36
CA PRO A 133 15.56 4.96 20.45
C PRO A 133 17.05 5.09 20.10
N ILE A 134 17.50 4.50 18.99
CA ILE A 134 18.92 4.48 18.59
C ILE A 134 19.23 5.59 17.58
N CYS A 135 18.39 5.75 16.56
CA CYS A 135 18.63 6.70 15.47
C CYS A 135 17.62 7.84 15.39
N GLU A 136 16.67 7.91 16.32
CA GLU A 136 15.67 8.98 16.43
C GLU A 136 14.85 9.18 15.15
N THR A 137 14.66 8.10 14.36
CA THR A 137 13.82 8.12 13.16
C THR A 137 12.70 7.10 13.26
N PRO A 138 11.51 7.39 12.72
CA PRO A 138 10.42 6.42 12.62
C PRO A 138 10.73 5.33 11.58
N ALA A 139 9.86 4.32 11.49
CA ALA A 139 9.96 3.31 10.44
C ALA A 139 9.60 3.97 9.10
N GLY A 140 10.47 3.86 8.11
CA GLY A 140 10.20 4.33 6.75
C GLY A 140 10.22 3.16 5.77
N LEU A 141 9.59 3.34 4.61
CA LEU A 141 9.79 2.42 3.50
C LEU A 141 11.25 2.52 3.04
N LYS A 142 12.02 1.46 3.26
CA LYS A 142 13.40 1.37 2.81
C LYS A 142 13.45 0.84 1.38
N ALA A 143 13.67 1.75 0.45
CA ALA A 143 14.04 1.39 -0.92
C ALA A 143 15.54 1.08 -0.99
N ALA A 144 15.93 0.16 -1.87
CA ALA A 144 17.34 -0.18 -2.09
C ALA A 144 18.15 1.00 -2.66
N TYR A 145 17.48 1.87 -3.41
CA TYR A 145 18.03 3.07 -4.02
C TYR A 145 17.02 4.22 -3.90
N SER A 146 17.51 5.45 -3.82
CA SER A 146 16.66 6.64 -3.88
C SER A 146 16.14 6.89 -5.30
N MET A 147 15.12 7.74 -5.43
CA MET A 147 14.60 8.14 -6.75
C MET A 147 15.70 8.75 -7.64
N GLU A 148 16.52 9.62 -7.08
CA GLU A 148 17.64 10.29 -7.77
C GLU A 148 18.69 9.27 -8.25
N GLU A 149 19.08 8.32 -7.40
CA GLU A 149 20.02 7.26 -7.77
C GLU A 149 19.46 6.35 -8.89
N CYS A 150 18.16 6.08 -8.87
CA CYS A 150 17.52 5.30 -9.92
C CYS A 150 17.54 6.04 -11.26
N GLU A 151 17.29 7.35 -11.26
CA GLU A 151 17.37 8.22 -12.44
C GLU A 151 18.81 8.26 -13.01
N GLU A 152 19.81 8.55 -12.18
CA GLU A 152 21.21 8.68 -12.62
C GLU A 152 21.80 7.37 -13.14
N ARG A 153 21.44 6.24 -12.51
CA ARG A 153 22.05 4.92 -12.81
C ARG A 153 21.23 4.07 -13.77
N GLY A 154 20.11 4.58 -14.30
CA GLY A 154 19.28 3.82 -15.23
C GLY A 154 18.55 2.63 -14.59
N MET A 155 18.18 2.71 -13.32
CA MET A 155 17.52 1.63 -12.57
C MET A 155 16.01 1.87 -12.42
N THR A 156 15.25 0.84 -12.05
CA THR A 156 13.83 0.97 -11.72
C THR A 156 13.67 1.24 -10.23
N TYR A 157 12.88 2.25 -9.86
CA TYR A 157 12.56 2.52 -8.45
C TYR A 157 11.48 1.55 -7.97
N ALA A 158 11.91 0.54 -7.22
CA ALA A 158 11.07 -0.57 -6.79
C ALA A 158 11.45 -1.06 -5.39
N VAL A 159 10.53 -1.79 -4.76
CA VAL A 159 10.73 -2.41 -3.45
C VAL A 159 10.39 -3.89 -3.49
N PRO A 160 11.07 -4.74 -2.70
CA PRO A 160 10.83 -6.17 -2.72
C PRO A 160 9.45 -6.48 -2.14
N MET A 161 8.71 -7.35 -2.81
CA MET A 161 7.49 -7.94 -2.27
C MET A 161 7.77 -9.35 -1.77
N LYS A 162 7.35 -9.62 -0.54
CA LYS A 162 7.43 -10.95 0.07
C LYS A 162 6.01 -11.46 0.27
N VAL A 163 5.80 -12.74 0.04
CA VAL A 163 4.50 -13.38 0.20
C VAL A 163 4.67 -14.61 1.08
N ARG A 164 3.82 -14.71 2.11
CA ARG A 164 3.76 -15.87 2.99
C ARG A 164 2.73 -16.85 2.46
N PHE A 165 3.18 -18.05 2.16
CA PHE A 165 2.33 -19.17 1.76
C PHE A 165 2.30 -20.22 2.87
N ARG A 166 1.20 -20.97 2.92
CA ARG A 166 1.03 -22.15 3.75
C ARG A 166 0.88 -23.37 2.86
N LEU A 167 1.79 -24.33 2.99
CA LEU A 167 1.69 -25.65 2.39
C LEU A 167 1.14 -26.63 3.44
N THR A 168 -0.07 -27.09 3.24
CA THR A 168 -0.72 -28.12 4.05
C THR A 168 -0.58 -29.46 3.33
N ILE A 169 0.05 -30.45 3.97
CA ILE A 169 0.19 -31.81 3.47
C ILE A 169 -0.82 -32.69 4.20
N PHE A 170 -1.60 -33.45 3.44
CA PHE A 170 -2.60 -34.37 3.95
C PHE A 170 -2.09 -35.82 3.89
N GLU A 171 -2.65 -36.64 4.76
CA GLU A 171 -2.56 -38.10 4.64
C GLU A 171 -3.47 -38.61 3.53
N GLU A 172 -3.27 -39.87 3.13
CA GLU A 172 -4.17 -40.50 2.18
C GLU A 172 -5.59 -40.56 2.78
N PRO A 173 -6.64 -40.25 2.00
CA PRO A 173 -8.00 -40.22 2.49
C PRO A 173 -8.44 -41.58 3.01
N ASP A 174 -9.13 -41.58 4.15
CA ASP A 174 -9.76 -42.79 4.70
C ASP A 174 -10.89 -43.29 3.79
N THR A 175 -11.43 -44.48 4.09
CA THR A 175 -12.62 -45.05 3.42
C THR A 175 -13.86 -44.13 3.48
N ALA A 176 -13.89 -43.18 4.42
CA ALA A 176 -14.93 -42.16 4.56
C ALA A 176 -14.66 -40.86 3.76
N GLY A 177 -13.53 -40.75 3.05
CA GLY A 177 -13.14 -39.57 2.26
C GLY A 177 -12.57 -38.40 3.07
N ASN A 178 -12.46 -38.55 4.40
CA ASN A 178 -11.83 -37.55 5.26
C ASN A 178 -10.31 -37.62 5.10
N ARG A 179 -9.68 -36.45 5.01
CA ARG A 179 -8.23 -36.31 4.91
C ARG A 179 -7.70 -35.69 6.19
N ALA A 180 -6.82 -36.39 6.90
CA ALA A 180 -6.13 -35.83 8.06
C ALA A 180 -4.97 -34.92 7.61
N ILE A 181 -4.71 -33.87 8.38
CA ILE A 181 -3.55 -33.01 8.15
C ILE A 181 -2.32 -33.71 8.72
N ARG A 182 -1.34 -33.97 7.86
CA ARG A 182 -0.04 -34.55 8.23
C ARG A 182 0.95 -33.48 8.67
N ASP A 183 1.04 -32.40 7.91
CA ASP A 183 2.05 -31.37 8.12
C ASP A 183 1.55 -30.01 7.61
N ILE A 184 2.01 -28.94 8.24
CA ILE A 184 1.74 -27.56 7.83
C ILE A 184 3.06 -26.80 7.84
N LYS A 185 3.45 -26.29 6.68
CA LYS A 185 4.64 -25.43 6.53
C LYS A 185 4.23 -24.06 6.06
N GLU A 186 4.49 -23.05 6.87
CA GLU A 186 4.39 -21.65 6.46
C GLU A 186 5.77 -21.11 6.11
N GLN A 187 5.88 -20.46 4.96
CA GLN A 187 7.13 -19.86 4.53
C GLN A 187 6.87 -18.53 3.83
N GLU A 188 7.68 -17.54 4.20
CA GLU A 188 7.75 -16.26 3.50
C GLU A 188 8.78 -16.35 2.37
N LEU A 189 8.32 -16.04 1.15
CA LEU A 189 9.12 -16.12 -0.08
C LEU A 189 9.20 -14.74 -0.71
N TYR A 190 10.38 -14.41 -1.26
CA TYR A 190 10.51 -13.27 -2.15
C TYR A 190 9.75 -13.55 -3.45
N PHE A 191 8.81 -12.67 -3.80
CA PHE A 191 7.93 -12.84 -4.96
C PHE A 191 8.34 -11.97 -6.15
N GLY A 192 9.13 -10.92 -5.92
CA GLY A 192 9.60 -10.01 -6.96
C GLY A 192 9.64 -8.56 -6.49
N ASP A 193 10.18 -7.69 -7.32
CA ASP A 193 10.22 -6.25 -7.06
C ASP A 193 8.96 -5.57 -7.63
N ILE A 194 8.36 -4.71 -6.82
CA ILE A 194 7.18 -3.92 -7.18
C ILE A 194 7.61 -2.46 -7.36
N PRO A 195 7.40 -1.87 -8.56
CA PRO A 195 7.69 -0.46 -8.79
C PRO A 195 6.90 0.44 -7.83
N VAL A 196 7.53 1.44 -7.23
CA VAL A 196 6.84 2.35 -6.31
C VAL A 196 6.49 3.65 -7.04
N MET A 197 5.28 4.16 -6.81
CA MET A 197 4.84 5.44 -7.34
C MET A 197 5.49 6.58 -6.56
N THR A 198 6.01 7.59 -7.26
CA THR A 198 6.55 8.80 -6.66
C THR A 198 5.41 9.69 -6.12
N GLU A 199 5.74 10.68 -5.29
CA GLU A 199 4.78 11.68 -4.82
C GLU A 199 4.10 12.47 -5.96
N ARG A 200 4.77 12.54 -7.12
CA ARG A 200 4.26 13.20 -8.33
C ARG A 200 3.25 12.37 -9.11
N GLY A 201 3.00 11.11 -8.71
CA GLY A 201 2.12 10.19 -9.42
C GLY A 201 2.78 9.51 -10.63
N THR A 202 4.10 9.44 -10.64
CA THR A 202 4.91 8.86 -11.72
C THR A 202 5.65 7.60 -11.24
N PHE A 203 6.29 6.88 -12.16
CA PHE A 203 7.16 5.75 -11.87
C PHE A 203 8.50 5.93 -12.56
N ILE A 204 9.59 5.49 -11.93
CA ILE A 204 10.91 5.50 -12.56
C ILE A 204 11.20 4.09 -13.06
N PHE A 205 11.26 3.92 -14.38
CA PHE A 205 11.62 2.66 -15.04
C PHE A 205 12.90 2.85 -15.84
N ASN A 206 13.93 2.07 -15.52
CA ASN A 206 15.25 2.15 -16.15
C ASN A 206 15.78 3.60 -16.22
N GLY A 207 15.68 4.32 -15.11
CA GLY A 207 16.07 5.73 -14.95
C GLY A 207 15.21 6.75 -15.68
N THR A 208 14.10 6.35 -16.28
CA THR A 208 13.17 7.25 -16.96
C THR A 208 11.86 7.36 -16.19
N GLU A 209 11.44 8.60 -15.88
CA GLU A 209 10.14 8.87 -15.29
C GLU A 209 9.02 8.64 -16.32
N ARG A 210 8.01 7.86 -15.93
CA ARG A 210 6.87 7.46 -16.76
C ARG A 210 5.56 7.63 -16.00
N VAL A 211 4.49 7.84 -16.75
CA VAL A 211 3.12 7.94 -16.22
C VAL A 211 2.27 6.82 -16.82
N VAL A 212 1.44 6.19 -16.00
CA VAL A 212 0.44 5.24 -16.46
C VAL A 212 -0.83 6.03 -16.78
N VAL A 213 -1.29 5.93 -18.03
CA VAL A 213 -2.49 6.64 -18.49
C VAL A 213 -3.74 5.79 -18.23
N ASN A 214 -4.78 6.41 -17.70
CA ASN A 214 -6.07 5.76 -17.52
C ASN A 214 -6.65 5.32 -18.87
N GLN A 215 -7.02 4.04 -18.96
CA GLN A 215 -7.68 3.51 -20.15
C GLN A 215 -9.19 3.69 -20.03
N LEU A 216 -9.82 4.15 -21.12
CA LEU A 216 -11.28 4.18 -21.24
C LEU A 216 -11.74 2.97 -22.03
N ASN A 217 -12.28 1.98 -21.30
CA ASN A 217 -12.81 0.75 -21.89
C ASN A 217 -14.32 0.67 -21.67
N ARG A 218 -15.02 -0.03 -22.57
CA ARG A 218 -16.45 -0.34 -22.36
C ARG A 218 -16.57 -1.29 -21.17
N SER A 219 -17.53 -1.03 -20.29
CA SER A 219 -17.83 -1.95 -19.20
C SER A 219 -18.22 -3.32 -19.75
N PRO A 220 -17.83 -4.42 -19.11
CA PRO A 220 -18.38 -5.73 -19.45
C PRO A 220 -19.90 -5.72 -19.27
N GLY A 221 -20.65 -6.27 -20.23
CA GLY A 221 -22.10 -6.30 -20.17
C GLY A 221 -22.77 -6.51 -21.53
N VAL A 222 -24.10 -6.62 -21.50
CA VAL A 222 -24.92 -6.69 -22.72
C VAL A 222 -25.27 -5.28 -23.15
N PHE A 223 -24.98 -4.95 -24.42
CA PHE A 223 -25.32 -3.66 -25.01
C PHE A 223 -26.32 -3.88 -26.14
N TYR A 224 -27.51 -3.31 -26.00
CA TYR A 224 -28.48 -3.23 -27.09
C TYR A 224 -28.07 -2.04 -27.96
N LYS A 225 -27.77 -2.30 -29.23
CA LYS A 225 -27.43 -1.27 -30.23
C LYS A 225 -28.67 -0.85 -30.99
#